data_AF-A0A484C8D0-F1
#
_entry.id   AF-A0A484C8D0-F1
#
_cell.length_a   1.000
_cell.length_b   1.000
_cell.length_c   1.000
_cell.angle_alpha   90.00
_cell.angle_beta   90.00
_cell.angle_gamma   90.00
#
_symmetry.space_group_name_H-M   'P 1'
#
loop_
_entity.id
_entity.type
_entity.pdbx_description
1 polymer ?
#
loop_
_entity_poly.entity_id
_entity_poly.type
_entity_poly.pdbx_seq_one_letter_code
_entity_poly.pdbx_strand_id
1 'polypeptide(L)'
;MGQGSRLKGQTVRLVLDPSMQPQIASTSASTIANMSLSPWTYRDSCEESRLPRRISHAKCLTSGCLSLQGGGEDAALEAKPIYYQILVLHRVPRKRYSKKAGRMRTNQYDFRLGTEVISVGCTCVRPSVVPQQ
;
A
#
# COMPACT_ATOMS: atom_id res chain seq x y z
N MET A 1 30.76 -11.57 -20.55
CA MET A 1 29.71 -12.60 -20.37
C MET A 1 29.41 -12.73 -18.88
N GLY A 2 28.42 -12.02 -18.36
CA GLY A 2 28.00 -12.12 -16.95
C GLY A 2 26.78 -13.02 -16.84
N GLN A 3 26.96 -14.27 -16.41
CA GLN A 3 25.86 -15.17 -16.08
C GLN A 3 25.21 -14.69 -14.78
N GLY A 4 24.18 -13.85 -14.90
CA GLY A 4 23.27 -13.57 -13.80
C GLY A 4 22.56 -14.86 -13.42
N SER A 5 22.97 -15.49 -12.32
CA SER A 5 22.28 -16.64 -11.75
C SER A 5 20.85 -16.25 -11.43
N ARG A 6 19.92 -16.69 -12.28
CA ARG A 6 18.49 -16.48 -12.11
C ARG A 6 18.08 -17.23 -10.83
N LEU A 7 17.87 -16.50 -9.73
CA LEU A 7 17.31 -17.05 -8.49
C LEU A 7 16.04 -17.83 -8.88
N LYS A 8 16.08 -19.16 -8.76
CA LYS A 8 14.93 -20.01 -9.06
C LYS A 8 13.90 -19.73 -7.97
N GLY A 9 12.82 -19.04 -8.32
CA GLY A 9 11.70 -18.83 -7.42
C GLY A 9 11.13 -20.19 -6.98
N GLN A 10 10.94 -20.36 -5.67
CA GLN A 10 10.35 -21.57 -5.10
C GLN A 10 8.82 -21.43 -5.09
N THR A 11 8.13 -22.41 -5.67
CA THR A 11 6.66 -22.50 -5.58
C THR A 11 6.31 -23.34 -4.37
N VAL A 12 5.44 -22.81 -3.50
CA VAL A 12 4.97 -23.48 -2.28
C VAL A 12 3.45 -23.60 -2.28
N ARG A 13 2.92 -24.53 -1.48
CA ARG A 13 1.49 -24.63 -1.23
C ARG A 13 1.07 -23.47 -0.34
N LEU A 14 0.25 -22.56 -0.87
CA LEU A 14 -0.33 -21.46 -0.12
C LEU A 14 -1.66 -21.90 0.50
N VAL A 15 -1.82 -21.67 1.81
CA VAL A 15 -3.08 -21.79 2.52
C VAL A 15 -3.44 -20.39 3.02
N LEU A 16 -4.53 -19.83 2.50
CA LEU A 16 -5.05 -18.55 2.95
C LEU A 16 -5.95 -18.80 4.16
N ASP A 17 -5.57 -18.27 5.32
CA ASP A 17 -6.41 -18.30 6.50
C ASP A 17 -7.60 -17.35 6.34
N PRO A 18 -8.85 -17.83 6.29
CA PRO A 18 -10.03 -16.97 6.12
C PRO A 18 -10.27 -16.04 7.31
N SER A 19 -9.69 -16.33 8.48
CA SER A 19 -9.77 -15.45 9.66
C SER A 19 -8.88 -14.21 9.52
N MET A 20 -7.82 -14.31 8.70
CA MET A 20 -6.94 -13.21 8.30
C MET A 20 -7.55 -12.40 7.15
N GLN A 21 -8.88 -12.23 7.15
CA GLN A 21 -9.47 -11.20 6.30
C GLN A 21 -8.83 -9.88 6.69
N PRO A 22 -8.22 -9.15 5.74
CA PRO A 22 -7.64 -7.86 6.02
C PRO A 22 -8.81 -6.94 6.33
N GLN A 23 -9.14 -6.86 7.62
CA GLN A 23 -9.97 -5.83 8.21
C GLN A 23 -9.17 -4.52 8.17
N ILE A 24 -8.57 -4.17 7.03
CA ILE A 24 -8.33 -2.76 6.67
C ILE A 24 -9.70 -2.22 6.23
N ALA A 25 -10.69 -2.46 7.07
CA ALA A 25 -12.02 -1.94 6.98
C ALA A 25 -11.96 -0.66 7.79
N SER A 26 -11.58 0.42 7.09
CA SER A 26 -12.10 1.77 7.24
C SER A 26 -12.87 1.99 8.56
N THR A 27 -12.19 1.96 9.68
CA THR A 27 -12.70 2.53 10.92
C THR A 27 -12.44 4.03 10.79
N SER A 28 -13.34 4.68 10.05
CA SER A 28 -13.67 6.10 10.13
C SER A 28 -12.45 6.98 10.44
N ALA A 29 -11.70 7.45 9.42
CA ALA A 29 -10.56 8.37 9.54
C ALA A 29 -10.13 8.55 11.01
N SER A 30 -9.41 7.54 11.54
CA SER A 30 -9.27 7.28 12.98
C SER A 30 -9.20 8.60 13.74
N THR A 31 -9.85 8.77 14.89
CA THR A 31 -9.82 10.02 15.69
C THR A 31 -8.45 10.73 15.68
N ILE A 32 -7.36 9.96 15.68
CA ILE A 32 -5.96 10.39 15.49
C ILE A 32 -5.71 11.19 14.18
N ALA A 33 -6.18 10.73 13.03
CA ALA A 33 -6.01 11.37 11.72
C ALA A 33 -6.59 12.79 11.67
N ASN A 34 -7.73 13.02 12.33
CA ASN A 34 -8.34 14.34 12.44
C ASN A 34 -7.70 15.20 13.54
N MET A 35 -7.17 14.58 14.60
CA MET A 35 -6.51 15.27 15.71
C MET A 35 -5.01 15.55 15.48
N SER A 36 -4.43 15.02 14.40
CA SER A 36 -3.04 15.24 14.05
C SER A 36 -2.81 16.68 13.59
N LEU A 37 -1.63 17.23 13.90
CA LEU A 37 -1.16 18.50 13.33
C LEU A 37 -0.94 18.41 11.81
N SER A 38 -0.71 17.21 11.29
CA SER A 38 -0.67 16.95 9.85
C SER A 38 -1.84 16.02 9.51
N PRO A 39 -3.08 16.51 9.40
CA PRO A 39 -4.24 15.65 9.25
C PRO A 39 -4.26 14.93 7.90
N TRP A 40 -4.88 13.76 7.85
CA TRP A 40 -5.00 12.96 6.63
C TRP A 40 -6.36 12.31 6.46
N THR A 41 -6.71 12.01 5.21
CA THR A 41 -7.82 11.13 4.86
C THR A 41 -7.29 9.86 4.21
N TYR A 42 -8.15 8.86 4.01
CA TYR A 42 -7.77 7.63 3.30
C TYR A 42 -8.37 7.59 1.90
N ARG A 43 -7.57 7.17 0.93
CA ARG A 43 -8.01 6.83 -0.42
C ARG A 43 -7.75 5.35 -0.66
N ASP A 44 -8.80 4.63 -1.02
CA ASP A 44 -8.70 3.20 -1.30
C ASP A 44 -8.21 2.93 -2.73
N SER A 45 -7.31 1.95 -2.86
CA SER A 45 -6.96 1.28 -4.11
C SER A 45 -7.60 -0.12 -4.11
N CYS A 46 -8.35 -0.45 -5.17
CA CYS A 46 -9.02 -1.74 -5.32
C CYS A 46 -8.51 -2.44 -6.58
N GLU A 47 -7.88 -3.60 -6.41
CA GLU A 47 -7.25 -4.35 -7.50
C GLU A 47 -7.72 -5.81 -7.44
N GLU A 48 -8.58 -6.24 -8.37
CA GLU A 48 -9.19 -7.58 -8.37
C GLU A 48 -8.18 -8.72 -8.47
N SER A 49 -7.04 -8.43 -9.08
CA SER A 49 -5.93 -9.36 -9.25
C SER A 49 -5.06 -9.50 -8.00
N ARG A 50 -5.36 -8.81 -6.89
CA ARG A 50 -4.50 -8.75 -5.71
C ARG A 50 -5.21 -9.19 -4.42
N LEU A 51 -4.43 -9.72 -3.48
CA LEU A 51 -4.80 -9.88 -2.07
C LEU A 51 -3.80 -9.13 -1.18
N PRO A 52 -4.24 -8.27 -0.25
CA PRO A 52 -5.61 -7.75 -0.11
C PRO A 52 -6.10 -7.03 -1.37
N ARG A 53 -7.39 -7.22 -1.71
CA ARG A 53 -8.01 -6.56 -2.87
C ARG A 53 -8.04 -5.04 -2.68
N ARG A 54 -8.44 -4.61 -1.48
CA ARG A 54 -8.55 -3.20 -1.10
C ARG A 54 -7.41 -2.83 -0.16
N ILE A 55 -6.70 -1.74 -0.48
CA ILE A 55 -5.66 -1.14 0.35
C ILE A 55 -5.96 0.35 0.50
N SER A 56 -5.95 0.85 1.74
CA SER A 56 -6.17 2.27 2.03
C SER A 56 -4.83 3.01 2.10
N HIS A 57 -4.72 4.12 1.38
CA HIS A 57 -3.55 5.00 1.38
C HIS A 57 -3.89 6.33 2.08
N ALA A 58 -3.11 6.72 3.08
CA ALA A 58 -3.22 8.02 3.70
C ALA A 58 -2.84 9.14 2.71
N LYS A 59 -3.67 10.18 2.64
CA LYS A 59 -3.45 11.39 1.87
C LYS A 59 -3.53 12.58 2.82
N CYS A 60 -2.42 13.30 2.97
CA CYS A 60 -2.39 14.51 3.80
C CYS A 60 -3.38 15.54 3.25
N LEU A 61 -4.11 16.21 4.15
CA LEU A 61 -5.11 17.22 3.79
C LEU A 61 -4.50 18.62 3.63
N THR A 62 -3.33 18.84 4.22
CA THR A 62 -2.60 20.10 4.23
C THR A 62 -1.20 19.91 3.63
N SER A 63 -0.58 21.01 3.19
CA SER A 63 0.82 21.04 2.74
C SER A 63 1.81 21.20 3.90
N GLY A 64 1.42 22.00 4.89
CA GLY A 64 2.10 22.26 6.13
C GLY A 64 1.35 21.71 7.34
N CYS A 65 1.86 21.99 8.52
CA CYS A 65 1.27 21.51 9.77
C CYS A 65 0.35 22.54 10.39
N LEU A 66 -0.77 22.12 10.95
CA LEU A 66 -1.67 23.01 11.67
C LEU A 66 -0.97 23.63 12.88
N SER A 67 -1.09 24.95 13.00
CA SER A 67 -0.62 25.69 14.17
C SER A 67 -1.51 25.43 15.38
N LEU A 68 -0.88 25.31 16.55
CA LEU A 68 -1.59 25.18 17.83
C LEU A 68 -2.46 26.40 18.17
N GLN A 69 -2.17 27.56 17.58
CA GLN A 69 -2.86 28.82 17.87
C GLN A 69 -4.10 29.03 16.98
N GLY A 70 -4.46 28.07 16.13
CA GLY A 70 -5.66 28.13 15.29
C GLY A 70 -5.54 29.06 14.06
N GLY A 71 -4.31 29.50 13.73
CA GLY A 71 -4.04 30.42 12.61
C GLY A 71 -3.89 29.77 11.23
N GLY A 72 -4.21 28.49 11.07
CA GLY A 72 -3.97 27.73 9.82
C GLY A 72 -2.66 26.93 9.85
N GLU A 73 -2.00 26.82 8.71
CA GLU A 73 -0.75 26.07 8.56
C GLU A 73 0.47 26.88 9.04
N ASP A 74 1.35 26.27 9.82
CA ASP A 74 2.68 26.76 10.19
C ASP A 74 3.62 26.62 8.99
N ALA A 75 4.03 27.75 8.42
CA ALA A 75 4.91 27.82 7.26
C ALA A 75 6.33 27.29 7.52
N ALA A 76 6.72 27.08 8.78
CA ALA A 76 8.01 26.51 9.14
C ALA A 76 8.01 24.97 9.14
N LEU A 77 6.86 24.33 8.89
CA LEU A 77 6.69 22.88 8.95
C LEU A 77 5.99 22.34 7.70
N GLU A 78 6.33 21.10 7.33
CA GLU A 78 5.71 20.40 6.21
C GLU A 78 4.95 19.16 6.69
N ALA A 79 3.75 18.94 6.16
CA ALA A 79 3.02 17.69 6.32
C ALA A 79 3.49 16.69 5.26
N LYS A 80 4.04 15.55 5.69
CA LYS A 80 4.53 14.49 4.80
C LYS A 80 3.89 13.14 5.10
N PRO A 81 3.59 12.32 4.08
CA PRO A 81 3.10 10.97 4.29
C PRO A 81 4.19 10.06 4.88
N ILE A 82 3.79 9.16 5.76
CA ILE A 82 4.63 8.07 6.27
C ILE A 82 4.40 6.85 5.39
N TYR A 83 5.47 6.31 4.82
CA TYR A 83 5.42 5.14 3.94
C TYR A 83 5.76 3.84 4.68
N TYR A 84 5.08 2.75 4.30
CA TYR A 84 5.35 1.40 4.78
C TYR A 84 5.25 0.39 3.64
N GLN A 85 6.12 -0.62 3.66
CA GLN A 85 6.12 -1.70 2.67
C GLN A 85 5.33 -2.89 3.19
N ILE A 86 4.27 -3.27 2.48
CA ILE A 86 3.43 -4.42 2.80
C ILE A 86 3.66 -5.57 1.83
N LEU A 87 3.30 -6.79 2.26
CA LEU A 87 3.24 -7.97 1.41
C LEU A 87 1.89 -8.06 0.73
N VAL A 88 1.91 -8.42 -0.55
CA VAL A 88 0.70 -8.64 -1.36
C VAL A 88 0.85 -9.91 -2.18
N LEU A 89 -0.27 -10.52 -2.54
CA LEU A 89 -0.30 -11.67 -3.45
C LEU A 89 -1.02 -11.28 -4.73
N HIS A 90 -0.32 -11.37 -5.87
CA HIS A 90 -0.90 -11.13 -7.19
C HIS A 90 -1.32 -12.43 -7.85
N ARG A 91 -2.53 -12.44 -8.41
CA ARG A 91 -3.06 -13.51 -9.24
C ARG A 91 -2.43 -13.42 -10.62
N VAL A 92 -1.64 -14.42 -10.98
CA VAL A 92 -1.01 -14.53 -12.31
C VAL A 92 -1.67 -15.66 -13.10
N PRO A 93 -2.06 -15.43 -14.37
CA PRO A 93 -2.65 -16.49 -15.19
C PRO A 93 -1.72 -17.69 -15.34
N ARG A 94 -2.25 -18.91 -15.18
CA ARG A 94 -1.48 -20.12 -15.52
C ARG A 94 -1.32 -20.21 -17.04
N LYS A 95 -0.08 -20.25 -17.54
CA LYS A 95 0.18 -20.57 -18.95
C LYS A 95 -0.25 -22.02 -19.20
N ARG A 96 -1.31 -22.24 -19.99
CA ARG A 96 -1.78 -23.59 -20.36
C ARG A 96 -0.80 -24.22 -21.34
N TYR A 97 -0.10 -25.27 -20.90
CA TYR A 97 0.49 -26.28 -21.79
C TYR A 97 -0.36 -27.54 -21.72
N SER A 98 -1.57 -27.53 -22.29
CA SER A 98 -2.31 -28.79 -22.49
C SER A 98 -3.41 -28.65 -23.55
N LYS A 99 -3.19 -29.37 -24.67
CA LYS A 99 -4.15 -29.63 -25.75
C LYS A 99 -5.14 -30.73 -25.33
N LYS A 100 -6.01 -30.50 -24.34
CA LYS A 100 -7.20 -31.35 -24.15
C LYS A 100 -8.41 -30.51 -23.79
N ALA A 101 -9.27 -30.32 -24.78
CA ALA A 101 -10.62 -29.76 -24.64
C ALA A 101 -11.47 -30.69 -23.76
N GLY A 102 -12.37 -30.12 -22.95
CA GLY A 102 -13.40 -30.93 -22.30
C GLY A 102 -13.95 -30.46 -20.95
N ARG A 103 -13.48 -29.36 -20.36
CA ARG A 103 -14.18 -28.71 -19.23
C ARG A 103 -13.71 -27.27 -19.07
N MET A 104 -14.64 -26.32 -19.15
CA MET A 104 -14.39 -24.90 -18.88
C MET A 104 -14.11 -24.75 -17.37
N ARG A 105 -12.88 -25.07 -16.95
CA ARG A 105 -12.45 -24.88 -15.56
C ARG A 105 -12.26 -23.39 -15.34
N THR A 106 -12.95 -22.87 -14.33
CA THR A 106 -12.79 -21.55 -13.70
C THR A 106 -11.34 -21.05 -13.83
N ASN A 107 -11.18 -19.80 -14.26
CA ASN A 107 -9.89 -19.12 -14.49
C ASN A 107 -8.81 -19.60 -13.51
N GLN A 108 -7.90 -20.47 -13.95
CA GLN A 108 -6.84 -20.98 -13.09
C GLN A 108 -5.70 -19.97 -13.03
N TYR A 109 -5.44 -19.45 -11.84
CA TYR A 109 -4.34 -18.54 -11.55
C TYR A 109 -3.43 -19.13 -10.47
N ASP A 110 -2.17 -18.72 -10.48
CA ASP A 110 -1.26 -18.88 -9.35
C ASP A 110 -1.14 -17.58 -8.59
N PHE A 111 -0.74 -17.65 -7.32
CA PHE A 111 -0.36 -16.47 -6.56
C PHE A 111 1.14 -16.24 -6.65
N ARG A 112 1.52 -14.99 -6.92
CA ARG A 112 2.89 -14.52 -6.84
C ARG A 112 3.01 -13.55 -5.67
N LEU A 113 3.90 -13.85 -4.74
CA LEU A 113 4.25 -12.95 -3.64
C LEU A 113 4.95 -11.71 -4.20
N GLY A 114 4.52 -10.55 -3.74
CA GLY A 114 5.08 -9.25 -4.07
C GLY A 114 5.02 -8.31 -2.87
N THR A 115 5.46 -7.07 -3.10
CA THR A 115 5.43 -6.00 -2.11
C THR A 115 4.85 -4.74 -2.72
N GLU A 116 4.15 -3.96 -1.92
CA GLU A 116 3.69 -2.63 -2.30
C GLU A 116 4.01 -1.61 -1.21
N VAL A 117 4.29 -0.37 -1.62
CA VAL A 117 4.49 0.75 -0.70
C VAL A 117 3.18 1.47 -0.53
N ILE A 118 2.75 1.62 0.73
CA ILE A 118 1.52 2.31 1.11
C ILE A 118 1.85 3.50 2.00
N SER A 119 0.98 4.50 2.02
CA SER A 119 1.03 5.56 3.03
C SER A 119 0.08 5.21 4.17
N VAL A 120 0.57 5.22 5.41
CA VAL A 120 -0.22 4.78 6.58
C VAL A 120 -0.80 5.95 7.38
N GLY A 121 -0.17 7.12 7.28
CA GLY A 121 -0.58 8.37 7.91
C GLY A 121 0.26 9.53 7.39
N CYS A 122 0.13 10.70 8.03
CA CYS A 122 0.99 11.86 7.79
C CYS A 122 1.66 12.32 9.09
N THR A 123 2.81 12.96 8.96
CA THR A 123 3.58 13.52 10.07
C THR A 123 4.09 14.92 9.74
N CYS A 124 4.47 15.66 10.78
CA CYS A 124 5.06 16.98 10.70
C CYS A 124 6.57 16.91 10.72
N VAL A 125 7.20 17.52 9.72
CA VAL A 125 8.66 17.57 9.59
C VAL A 125 9.13 19.00 9.40
N ARG A 126 10.40 19.25 9.73
CA ARG A 126 11.06 20.50 9.38
C ARG A 126 11.54 20.44 7.93
N PRO A 127 11.36 21.50 7.12
CA PRO A 127 11.86 21.56 5.76
C PRO A 127 13.39 21.54 5.74
N SER A 128 13.96 20.91 4.71
CA SER A 128 15.41 20.94 4.48
C SER A 128 15.76 22.22 3.74
N VAL A 129 16.26 23.23 4.47
CA VAL A 129 16.76 24.48 3.88
C VAL A 129 18.25 24.36 3.59
N VAL A 130 18.65 24.56 2.33
CA VAL A 130 20.06 24.71 1.96
C VAL A 130 20.36 26.22 1.97
N PRO A 131 21.20 26.72 2.90
CA PRO A 131 21.57 28.14 2.91
C PRO A 131 22.26 28.51 1.59
N GLN A 132 21.83 29.61 0.95
CA GLN A 132 22.58 30.17 -0.17
C GLN A 132 23.80 30.92 0.40
N GLN A 133 24.99 30.52 -0.04
CA GLN A 133 26.25 31.23 0.23
C GLN A 133 26.45 32.39 -0.72
#